data_AF-A0A377X7X0-F1
#
_entry.id   AF-A0A377X7X0-F1
#
_cell.length_a   1.000
_cell.length_b   1.000
_cell.length_c   1.000
_cell.angle_alpha   90.00
_cell.angle_beta   90.00
_cell.angle_gamma   90.00
#
_symmetry.space_group_name_H-M   'P 1'
#
loop_
_entity.id
_entity.type
_entity.pdbx_description
1 polymer ?
#
loop_
_entity_poly.entity_id
_entity_poly.type
_entity_poly.pdbx_seq_one_letter_code
_entity_poly.pdbx_strand_id
1 'polypeptide(L)' 'MTVISADSLDGDIWTTLLFGLGVEKGCAALRQRQDIDAIFVTKNRDIILSSPQRLRFAPLDSGYRVIDCTA' A
#
# COMPACT_ATOMS: atom_id res chain seq x y z
N MET A 1 4.64 4.96 -4.01
CA MET A 1 3.57 4.04 -3.57
C MET A 1 2.85 3.52 -4.79
N THR A 2 2.17 2.39 -4.69
CA THR A 2 1.40 1.77 -5.76
C THR A 2 0.01 1.45 -5.25
N VAL A 3 -1.01 1.72 -6.05
CA VAL A 3 -2.41 1.33 -5.79
C VAL A 3 -2.81 0.24 -6.77
N ILE A 4 -3.52 -0.76 -6.27
CA ILE A 4 -4.11 -1.85 -7.04
C ILE A 4 -5.62 -1.73 -6.90
N SER A 5 -6.30 -1.55 -8.03
CA SER A 5 -7.76 -1.40 -8.13
C SER A 5 -8.24 -2.04 -9.44
N ALA A 6 -9.52 -2.42 -9.50
CA ALA A 6 -10.17 -2.85 -10.72
C ALA A 6 -10.51 -1.68 -11.67
N ASP A 7 -10.68 -0.47 -11.13
CA ASP A 7 -10.95 0.76 -11.88
C ASP A 7 -9.76 1.72 -11.79
N SER A 8 -9.31 2.22 -12.94
CA SER A 8 -8.20 3.17 -13.03
C SER A 8 -8.53 4.53 -12.40
N LEU A 9 -9.79 4.96 -12.43
CA LEU A 9 -10.22 6.20 -11.78
C LEU A 9 -10.06 6.11 -10.27
N ASP A 10 -10.46 4.99 -9.67
CA ASP A 10 -10.20 4.72 -8.25
C ASP A 10 -8.69 4.67 -7.98
N GLY A 11 -7.91 4.07 -8.89
CA GLY A 11 -6.45 4.07 -8.81
C GLY A 11 -5.85 5.47 -8.67
N ASP A 12 -6.27 6.41 -9.52
CA ASP A 12 -5.79 7.79 -9.51
C ASP A 12 -6.25 8.56 -8.26
N ILE A 13 -7.53 8.46 -7.90
CA ILE A 13 -8.08 9.11 -6.70
C ILE A 13 -7.33 8.65 -5.44
N TRP A 14 -7.16 7.34 -5.29
CA TRP A 14 -6.55 6.78 -4.09
C TRP A 14 -5.04 6.98 -4.05
N THR A 15 -4.36 7.03 -5.20
CA THR A 15 -2.93 7.35 -5.22
C THR A 15 -2.69 8.75 -4.65
N THR A 16 -3.50 9.74 -5.03
CA THR A 16 -3.39 11.10 -4.50
C THR A 16 -3.75 11.17 -3.01
N LEU A 17 -4.87 10.57 -2.61
CA LEU A 17 -5.31 10.57 -1.21
C LEU A 17 -4.28 9.91 -0.28
N LEU A 18 -3.81 8.70 -0.64
CA LEU A 18 -2.89 7.95 0.20
C LEU A 18 -1.51 8.59 0.27
N PHE A 19 -1.05 9.25 -0.82
CA PHE A 19 0.17 10.05 -0.78
C PHE A 19 0.07 11.20 0.23
N GLY A 20 -1.07 11.91 0.26
CA GLY A 20 -1.30 12.99 1.22
C GLY A 20 -1.48 12.51 2.67
N LEU A 21 -2.10 11.34 2.87
CA LEU A 21 -2.34 10.76 4.19
C LEU A 21 -1.08 10.16 4.83
N GLY A 22 -0.16 9.65 4.02
CA GLY A 22 1.00 8.88 4.50
C GLY A 22 0.64 7.44 4.90
N VAL A 23 1.65 6.70 5.37
CA VAL A 23 1.55 5.23 5.56
C VAL A 23 0.53 4.85 6.64
N GLU A 24 0.61 5.43 7.85
CA GLU A 24 -0.25 5.04 8.97
C GLU A 24 -1.74 5.30 8.68
N LYS A 25 -2.06 6.54 8.29
CA LYS A 25 -3.44 6.93 7.96
C LYS A 25 -3.93 6.25 6.69
N GLY A 26 -3.05 6.00 5.72
CA GLY A 26 -3.37 5.24 4.52
C GLY A 26 -3.72 3.79 4.82
N CYS A 27 -2.91 3.10 5.64
CA CYS A 27 -3.20 1.77 6.17
C CYS A 27 -4.56 1.76 6.89
N ALA A 28 -4.83 2.75 7.74
CA ALA A 28 -6.10 2.87 8.45
C ALA A 28 -7.31 3.04 7.52
N ALA A 29 -7.19 3.88 6.49
CA ALA A 29 -8.25 4.11 5.50
C ALA A 29 -8.53 2.85 4.68
N LEU A 30 -7.50 2.08 4.32
CA LEU A 30 -7.64 0.88 3.49
C LEU A 30 -8.19 -0.33 4.26
N ARG A 31 -8.09 -0.38 5.60
CA ARG A 31 -8.65 -1.49 6.40
C ARG A 31 -10.15 -1.71 6.17
N GLN A 32 -10.89 -0.67 5.81
CA GLN A 32 -12.33 -0.74 5.55
C GLN A 32 -12.67 -1.00 4.07
N ARG A 33 -11.67 -1.24 3.22
CA ARG A 33 -11.82 -1.40 1.76
C ARG A 33 -11.41 -2.82 1.34
N GLN A 34 -12.27 -3.46 0.57
CA GLN A 34 -12.00 -4.77 -0.03
C GLN A 34 -11.65 -4.68 -1.52
N ASP A 35 -11.96 -3.53 -2.12
CA ASP A 35 -11.85 -3.21 -3.54
C ASP A 35 -10.52 -2.55 -3.91
N ILE A 36 -9.76 -2.07 -2.92
CA ILE A 36 -8.53 -1.31 -3.11
C ILE A 36 -7.43 -1.86 -2.23
N ASP A 37 -6.29 -2.11 -2.87
CA ASP A 37 -5.04 -2.47 -2.21
C ASP A 37 -3.95 -1.46 -2.52
N ALA A 38 -2.95 -1.39 -1.65
CA ALA A 38 -1.81 -0.51 -1.82
C ALA A 38 -0.52 -1.14 -1.31
N ILE A 39 0.57 -0.74 -1.96
CA ILE A 39 1.95 -1.02 -1.58
C ILE A 39 2.62 0.32 -1.29
N PHE A 40 3.02 0.51 -0.04
CA PHE A 40 3.83 1.66 0.36
C PHE A 40 5.30 1.26 0.35
N VAL A 41 6.14 2.15 -0.17
CA VAL A 41 7.59 2.03 -0.10
C VAL A 41 8.12 3.30 0.54
N THR A 42 8.83 3.17 1.66
CA THR A 42 9.31 4.30 2.45
C THR A 42 10.76 4.63 2.15
N LYS A 43 11.21 5.82 2.59
CA LYS A 43 12.63 6.21 2.52
C LYS A 43 13.53 5.31 3.37
N ASN A 44 12.98 4.63 4.38
CA ASN A 44 13.69 3.68 5.24
C ASN A 44 13.87 2.31 4.57
N ARG A 45 13.43 2.15 3.31
CA ARG A 45 13.41 0.90 2.55
C ARG A 45 12.47 -0.14 3.15
N ASP A 46 11.41 0.33 3.80
CA ASP A 46 10.31 -0.53 4.24
C ASP A 46 9.28 -0.64 3.12
N ILE A 47 8.79 -1.85 2.91
CA ILE A 47 7.67 -2.18 2.02
C ILE A 47 6.50 -2.60 2.91
N ILE A 48 5.38 -1.89 2.79
CA ILE A 48 4.17 -2.13 3.56
C ILE A 48 3.04 -2.50 2.60
N LEU A 49 2.41 -3.65 2.84
CA LEU A 49 1.29 -4.16 2.05
C LEU A 49 -0.01 -3.89 2.82
N SER A 50 -0.98 -3.21 2.21
CA SER A 50 -2.27 -2.93 2.87
C SER A 50 -3.07 -4.20 3.18
N SER A 51 -2.93 -5.23 2.35
CA SER A 51 -3.57 -6.53 2.53
C SER A 51 -2.65 -7.64 2.02
N PRO A 52 -1.68 -8.10 2.84
CA PRO A 52 -0.71 -9.13 2.45
C PRO A 52 -1.37 -10.42 1.92
N GLN A 53 -2.55 -10.76 2.45
CA GLN A 53 -3.28 -11.98 2.07
C GLN A 53 -3.88 -11.93 0.65
N ARG A 54 -4.11 -10.72 0.09
CA ARG A 54 -4.68 -10.53 -1.26
C ARG A 54 -3.61 -10.30 -2.33
N LEU A 55 -2.38 -9.99 -1.91
CA LEU A 55 -1.30 -9.61 -2.82
C LEU A 55 -0.28 -10.73 -2.96
N ARG A 56 0.06 -11.06 -4.21
CA ARG A 56 1.21 -11.89 -4.52
C ARG A 56 2.44 -10.99 -4.66
N PHE A 57 3.17 -10.81 -3.57
CA PHE A 57 4.34 -9.95 -3.52
C PHE A 57 5.62 -10.77 -3.37
N ALA A 58 6.62 -10.52 -4.21
CA ALA A 58 7.94 -11.13 -4.13
C ALA A 58 9.00 -10.02 -4.02
N PRO A 59 9.67 -9.84 -2.87
CA PRO A 59 10.78 -8.90 -2.76
C PRO A 59 11.96 -9.42 -3.59
N LEU A 60 12.46 -8.60 -4.52
CA LEU A 60 13.60 -8.94 -5.39
C LEU A 60 14.89 -8.24 -4.95
N ASP A 61 14.79 -7.11 -4.27
CA ASP A 61 15.92 -6.34 -3.76
C ASP A 61 16.06 -6.56 -2.25
N SER A 62 17.16 -7.19 -1.83
CA SER A 62 17.47 -7.48 -0.43
C SER A 62 17.77 -6.24 0.42
N GLY A 63 17.93 -5.07 -0.21
CA GLY A 63 18.06 -3.79 0.47
C GLY A 63 16.75 -3.29 1.08
N TYR A 64 15.61 -3.90 0.73
CA TYR A 64 14.29 -3.58 1.26
C TYR A 64 13.79 -4.66 2.22
N ARG A 65 13.01 -4.24 3.21
CA ARG A 65 12.34 -5.14 4.15
C ARG A 65 10.84 -5.03 4.01
N VAL A 66 10.13 -6.16 4.02
CA VAL A 66 8.68 -6.17 4.14
C VAL A 66 8.33 -6.09 5.62
N ILE A 67 7.48 -5.15 6.00
CA ILE A 67 6.97 -5.00 7.37
C ILE A 67 5.44 -4.98 7.34
N ASP A 68 4.83 -5.25 8.50
CA ASP A 68 3.39 -5.28 8.63
C ASP A 68 2.77 -3.88 8.54
N CYS A 69 1.56 -3.82 7.98
CA CYS A 69 0.68 -2.66 7.99
C CYS A 69 -0.05 -2.55 9.34
N THR A 70 0.69 -2.73 10.44
CA THR A 70 0.24 -2.42 11.80
C THR A 70 0.66 -0.99 12.09
N ALA A 71 -0.29 -0.08 11.89
CA ALA A 71 -0.29 1.20 12.58
C ALA A 71 -0.33 0.97 14.10
#